data_AF-A0A4P5XZY2-F1
#
_entry.id   AF-A0A4P5XZY2-F1
#
_cell.length_a   1.000
_cell.length_b   1.000
_cell.length_c   1.000
_cell.angle_alpha   90.00
_cell.angle_beta   90.00
_cell.angle_gamma   90.00
#
_symmetry.space_group_name_H-M   'P 1'
#
loop_
_entity.id
_entity.type
_entity.pdbx_description
1 polymer ?
#
loop_
_entity_poly.entity_id
_entity_poly.type
_entity_poly.pdbx_seq_one_letter_code
_entity_poly.pdbx_strand_id
1 'polypeptide(L)'
;MWLHKLWNDESGVVDVSAYLFFVTVICLGTLCGWVTIRNQVVQELGDLSVALQNIDQSFSLNYTLGTLVKTASFIDDDAGDGVAGAAPAGIDLTVAGAGEQ
;
A
#
# COMPACT_ATOMS: atom_id res chain seq x y z
N MET A 1 -64.86 -3.36 16.64
CA MET A 1 -63.97 -2.17 16.52
C MET A 1 -62.56 -2.39 17.09
N TRP A 2 -62.16 -3.61 17.45
CA TRP A 2 -60.81 -3.91 17.97
C TRP A 2 -59.89 -4.52 16.90
N LEU A 3 -60.49 -5.24 15.93
CA LEU A 3 -59.77 -5.93 14.86
C LEU A 3 -59.07 -4.96 13.87
N HIS A 4 -59.68 -3.80 13.57
CA HIS A 4 -59.05 -2.76 12.75
C HIS A 4 -57.83 -2.11 13.41
N LYS A 5 -57.75 -2.14 14.74
CA LYS A 5 -56.67 -1.52 15.50
C LYS A 5 -55.40 -2.40 15.52
N LEU A 6 -55.57 -3.72 15.40
CA LEU A 6 -54.48 -4.68 15.23
C LEU A 6 -54.00 -4.74 13.78
N TRP A 7 -54.87 -4.48 12.81
CA TRP A 7 -54.50 -4.39 11.38
C TRP A 7 -53.76 -3.09 11.04
N ASN A 8 -53.91 -2.06 11.87
CA ASN A 8 -53.22 -0.78 11.74
C ASN A 8 -52.12 -0.61 12.80
N ASP A 9 -51.70 -1.71 13.44
CA ASP A 9 -50.55 -1.73 14.33
C ASP A 9 -49.31 -1.82 13.46
N GLU A 10 -48.58 -0.72 13.38
CA GLU A 10 -47.36 -0.52 12.60
C GLU A 10 -46.17 -1.20 13.31
N SER A 11 -46.40 -2.44 13.76
CA SER A 11 -45.51 -3.32 14.54
C SER A 11 -44.36 -3.90 13.69
N GLY A 12 -43.90 -3.11 12.73
CA GLY A 12 -42.81 -3.41 11.81
C GLY A 12 -41.98 -2.19 11.43
N VAL A 13 -42.33 -0.98 11.90
CA VAL A 13 -41.49 0.20 11.69
C VAL A 13 -40.45 0.23 12.79
N VAL A 14 -39.29 -0.34 12.49
CA VAL A 14 -38.06 0.05 13.19
C VAL A 14 -37.96 1.56 13.04
N ASP A 15 -37.88 2.28 14.16
CA ASP A 15 -37.74 3.72 14.17
C ASP A 15 -36.61 4.10 13.20
N VAL A 16 -36.97 4.78 12.11
CA VAL A 16 -36.08 5.00 10.95
C VAL A 16 -34.81 5.71 11.40
N SER A 17 -34.92 6.55 12.43
CA SER A 17 -33.82 7.24 13.09
C SER A 17 -32.82 6.28 13.76
N ALA A 18 -33.29 5.29 14.51
CA ALA A 18 -32.46 4.30 15.20
C ALA A 18 -31.78 3.34 14.21
N TYR A 19 -32.48 2.94 13.15
CA TYR A 19 -31.90 2.11 12.09
C TYR A 19 -30.81 2.84 11.32
N LEU A 20 -31.05 4.09 10.92
CA LEU A 20 -30.04 4.93 10.26
C LEU A 20 -28.81 5.15 11.14
N PHE A 21 -29.02 5.40 12.43
CA PHE A 21 -27.92 5.55 13.37
C PHE A 21 -27.06 4.27 13.44
N PHE A 22 -27.70 3.11 13.55
CA PHE A 22 -26.99 1.83 13.59
C PHE A 22 -26.20 1.55 12.29
N VAL A 23 -26.84 1.73 11.13
CA VAL A 23 -26.22 1.49 9.82
C VAL A 23 -25.04 2.43 9.59
N THR A 24 -25.15 3.71 9.96
CA THR A 24 -24.07 4.68 9.78
C THR A 24 -22.88 4.40 10.69
N VAL A 25 -23.10 4.00 11.95
CA VAL A 25 -22.01 3.57 12.85
C VAL A 25 -21.27 2.35 12.29
N ILE A 26 -21.99 1.37 11.73
CA ILE A 26 -21.35 0.23 11.08
C ILE A 26 -20.55 0.67 9.85
N CYS A 27 -21.12 1.52 8.99
CA CYS A 27 -20.41 2.04 7.81
C CYS A 27 -19.12 2.79 8.18
N LEU A 28 -19.14 3.60 9.24
CA LEU A 28 -17.95 4.30 9.71
C LEU A 28 -16.92 3.33 10.29
N GLY A 29 -17.38 2.34 11.08
CA GLY A 29 -16.51 1.31 11.64
C GLY A 29 -15.82 0.48 10.56
N THR A 30 -16.54 0.06 9.52
CA THR A 30 -15.98 -0.72 8.41
C THR A 30 -15.04 0.12 7.55
N LEU A 31 -15.35 1.40 7.29
CA LEU A 31 -14.45 2.32 6.59
C LEU A 31 -13.12 2.48 7.32
N CYS A 32 -13.13 2.79 8.61
CA CYS A 32 -11.92 2.94 9.41
C CYS A 32 -11.14 1.62 9.52
N GLY A 33 -11.84 0.49 9.65
CA GLY A 33 -11.22 -0.84 9.64
C GLY A 33 -10.51 -1.15 8.32
N TRP A 34 -11.15 -0.84 7.19
CA TRP A 34 -10.57 -1.05 5.87
C TRP A 34 -9.34 -0.18 5.61
N VAL A 35 -9.39 1.09 6.01
CA VAL A 35 -8.25 2.01 5.91
C VAL A 35 -7.05 1.50 6.72
N THR A 36 -7.30 0.92 7.90
CA THR A 36 -6.23 0.34 8.74
C THR A 36 -5.56 -0.85 8.05
N ILE A 37 -6.33 -1.77 7.48
CA ILE A 37 -5.80 -2.92 6.73
C ILE A 37 -4.99 -2.43 5.52
N ARG A 38 -5.52 -1.46 4.77
CA ARG A 38 -4.82 -0.86 3.64
C ARG A 38 -3.48 -0.24 4.07
N ASN A 39 -3.45 0.46 5.20
CA ASN A 39 -2.22 1.07 5.69
C ASN A 39 -1.18 0.01 6.12
N GLN A 40 -1.62 -1.09 6.72
CA GLN A 40 -0.72 -2.20 7.07
C GLN A 40 -0.12 -2.86 5.83
N VAL A 41 -0.94 -3.16 4.82
CA VAL A 41 -0.45 -3.74 3.56
C VAL A 41 0.56 -2.82 2.88
N VAL A 42 0.31 -1.51 2.85
CA VAL A 42 1.26 -0.55 2.26
C VAL A 42 2.58 -0.48 3.04
N GLN A 43 2.54 -0.62 4.36
CA GLN A 43 3.76 -0.66 5.17
C GLN A 43 4.61 -1.90 4.86
N GLU A 44 3.99 -3.08 4.80
CA GLU A 44 4.69 -4.32 4.43
C GLU A 44 5.25 -4.27 3.01
N LEU A 45 4.55 -3.63 2.06
CA LEU A 45 5.06 -3.42 0.71
C LEU A 45 6.23 -2.43 0.66
N GLY A 46 6.26 -1.44 1.57
CA GLY A 46 7.41 -0.55 1.76
C GLY A 46 8.64 -1.33 2.24
N ASP A 47 8.46 -2.16 3.27
CA ASP A 47 9.53 -3.02 3.80
C ASP A 47 10.03 -4.03 2.76
N LEU A 48 9.13 -4.60 1.95
CA LEU A 48 9.49 -5.44 0.80
C LEU A 48 10.32 -4.68 -0.24
N SER A 49 9.99 -3.42 -0.52
CA SER A 49 10.72 -2.59 -1.50
C SER A 49 12.15 -2.34 -1.05
N VAL A 50 12.36 -2.01 0.23
CA VAL A 50 13.71 -1.82 0.79
C VAL A 50 14.49 -3.13 0.77
N ALA A 51 13.85 -4.25 1.10
CA ALA A 51 14.49 -5.56 1.03
C ALA A 51 14.91 -5.92 -0.42
N LEU A 52 14.11 -5.56 -1.42
CA LEU A 52 14.44 -5.76 -2.82
C LEU A 52 15.63 -4.90 -3.26
N GLN A 53 15.68 -3.64 -2.80
CA GLN A 53 16.78 -2.72 -3.12
C GLN A 53 18.11 -3.18 -2.50
N ASN A 54 18.07 -3.86 -1.35
CA ASN A 54 19.26 -4.43 -0.71
C ASN A 54 19.78 -5.72 -1.36
N ILE A 55 19.14 -6.21 -2.42
CA ILE A 55 19.69 -7.29 -3.24
C ILE A 55 20.77 -6.69 -4.15
N ASP A 56 21.90 -7.39 -4.31
CA ASP A 56 22.95 -6.98 -5.25
C ASP A 56 22.43 -7.01 -6.70
N GLN A 57 22.22 -5.82 -7.29
CA GLN A 57 21.80 -5.64 -8.68
C GLN A 57 23.00 -5.38 -9.62
N SER A 58 24.23 -5.63 -9.17
CA SER A 58 25.44 -5.45 -9.97
C SER A 58 25.50 -6.45 -11.13
N PHE A 59 25.93 -5.99 -12.30
CA PHE A 59 26.17 -6.87 -13.45
C PHE A 59 27.44 -6.50 -14.20
N SER A 60 28.07 -7.49 -14.81
CA SER A 60 29.24 -7.31 -15.69
C SER A 60 29.09 -8.13 -16.95
N LEU A 61 29.09 -7.45 -18.10
CA LEU A 61 29.03 -8.04 -19.42
C LEU A 61 30.35 -7.80 -20.14
N ASN A 62 30.97 -8.88 -20.60
CA ASN A 62 32.16 -8.83 -21.43
C ASN A 62 31.80 -9.19 -22.85
N TYR A 63 32.17 -8.35 -23.81
CA TYR A 63 31.96 -8.64 -25.23
C TYR A 63 33.20 -8.28 -26.06
N THR A 64 33.41 -9.08 -27.10
CA THR A 64 34.59 -8.99 -27.97
C THR A 64 34.14 -8.76 -29.40
N LEU A 65 34.56 -7.63 -30.00
CA LEU A 65 34.39 -7.36 -31.43
C LEU A 65 35.76 -7.33 -32.10
N GLY A 66 36.10 -8.41 -32.81
CA GLY A 66 37.42 -8.57 -33.42
C GLY A 66 38.52 -8.67 -32.36
N THR A 67 39.47 -7.74 -32.36
CA THR A 67 40.56 -7.66 -31.37
C THR A 67 40.23 -6.79 -30.16
N LEU A 68 39.10 -6.06 -30.19
CA LEU A 68 38.70 -5.17 -29.08
C LEU A 68 37.88 -5.94 -28.06
N VAL A 69 38.35 -5.92 -26.81
CA VAL A 69 37.61 -6.39 -25.64
C VAL A 69 37.05 -5.17 -24.92
N LYS A 70 35.74 -5.15 -24.71
CA LYS A 70 35.04 -4.11 -23.96
C LYS A 70 34.23 -4.77 -22.85
N THR A 71 34.24 -4.13 -21.69
CA THR A 71 33.49 -4.54 -20.51
C THR A 71 32.48 -3.45 -20.21
N ALA A 72 31.20 -3.82 -20.17
CA ALA A 72 30.13 -2.98 -19.65
C ALA A 72 29.77 -3.53 -18.28
N SER A 73 29.90 -2.71 -17.24
CA SER A 73 29.60 -3.11 -15.86
C SER A 73 28.80 -2.04 -15.16
N PHE A 74 27.92 -2.48 -14.26
CA PHE A 74 27.22 -1.66 -13.30
C PHE A 74 27.51 -2.23 -11.91
N ILE A 75 27.90 -1.35 -10.98
CA ILE A 75 28.11 -1.68 -9.56
C ILE A 75 27.01 -0.97 -8.80
N ASP A 76 26.22 -1.74 -8.07
CA ASP A 76 25.18 -1.24 -7.18
C ASP A 76 25.81 -0.95 -5.82
N ASP A 77 26.17 0.32 -5.58
CA ASP A 77 26.82 0.79 -4.33
C ASP A 77 25.82 1.42 -3.35
N ASP A 78 24.53 1.45 -3.72
CA ASP A 78 23.46 2.00 -2.89
C ASP A 78 22.93 0.91 -1.95
N ALA A 79 23.67 0.67 -0.86
CA ALA A 79 23.13 -0.07 0.27
C ALA A 79 21.96 0.72 0.88
N GLY A 80 20.73 0.23 0.70
CA GLY A 80 19.51 0.90 1.16
C GLY A 80 19.58 1.21 2.66
N ASP A 81 19.25 2.44 3.03
CA ASP A 81 19.42 3.01 4.39
C ASP A 81 18.47 2.45 5.47
N GLY A 82 17.86 1.29 5.23
CA GLY A 82 16.82 0.70 6.06
C GLY A 82 17.34 0.24 7.43
N VAL A 83 17.43 1.16 8.38
CA VAL A 83 17.63 0.83 9.80
C VAL A 83 16.37 0.14 10.31
N ALA A 84 16.52 -1.05 10.92
CA ALA A 84 15.40 -1.79 11.50
C ALA A 84 14.62 -0.93 12.51
N GLY A 85 13.33 -0.71 12.23
CA GLY A 85 12.44 0.10 13.07
C GLY A 85 12.38 1.60 12.73
N ALA A 86 13.01 2.04 11.64
CA ALA A 86 12.79 3.38 11.07
C ALA A 86 11.37 3.51 10.50
N ALA A 87 10.90 4.75 10.32
CA ALA A 87 9.62 5.00 9.67
C ALA A 87 9.61 4.41 8.25
N PRO A 88 8.46 3.91 7.75
CA PRO A 88 8.40 3.22 6.46
C PRO A 88 9.00 4.08 5.35
N ALA A 89 10.01 3.55 4.65
CA ALA A 89 10.56 4.20 3.47
C ALA A 89 9.45 4.27 2.42
N GLY A 90 8.95 5.47 2.15
CA GLY A 90 8.10 5.69 0.99
C GLY A 90 8.87 5.40 -0.29
N ILE A 91 8.17 5.14 -1.39
CA ILE A 91 8.81 5.10 -2.71
C ILE A 91 9.34 6.50 -3.01
N ASP A 92 10.65 6.68 -2.88
CA ASP A 92 11.35 7.90 -3.28
C ASP A 92 11.94 7.69 -4.68
N LEU A 93 11.24 8.20 -5.69
CA LEU A 93 11.73 8.25 -7.06
C LEU A 93 12.53 9.53 -7.26
N THR A 94 13.62 9.71 -6.51
CA THR A 94 14.60 10.72 -6.90
C THR A 94 15.38 10.19 -8.10
N VAL A 95 14.96 10.60 -9.30
CA VAL A 95 15.85 10.52 -10.46
C VAL A 95 17.01 11.49 -10.19
N ALA A 96 18.22 10.96 -9.99
CA ALA A 96 19.41 11.82 -10.03
C ALA A 96 19.39 12.50 -11.41
N GLY A 97 19.28 13.83 -11.43
CA GLY A 97 19.29 14.60 -12.66
C GLY A 97 20.50 14.17 -13.47
N ALA A 98 20.28 13.69 -14.70
CA ALA A 98 21.32 13.24 -15.58
C ALA A 98 22.38 14.34 -15.68
N GLY A 99 23.55 14.10 -15.07
CA GLY A 99 24.74 14.86 -15.36
C GLY A 99 25.09 14.58 -16.81
N GLU A 100 24.63 15.46 -17.71
CA GLU A 100 25.19 15.61 -19.03
C GLU A 100 26.70 15.86 -18.86
N GLN A 101 27.51 14.85 -19.23
CA GLN A 101 28.87 15.06 -19.70
C GLN A 101 28.90 14.79 -21.20
#